data_AF-A0A8I1S6Y0-F1
#
_entry.id   AF-A0A8I1S6Y0-F1
#
_cell.length_a   1.000
_cell.length_b   1.000
_cell.length_c   1.000
_cell.angle_alpha   90.00
_cell.angle_beta   90.00
_cell.angle_gamma   90.00
#
_symmetry.space_group_name_H-M   'P 1'
#
loop_
_entity.id
_entity.type
_entity.pdbx_description
1 polymer ?
#
loop_
_entity_poly.entity_id
_entity_poly.type
_entity_poly.pdbx_seq_one_letter_code
_entity_poly.pdbx_strand_id
1 'polypeptide(L)'
;MGQIILAYLLDQPGKAKTSNTIFGDLYDKVFDQKFISSDLVIMLHGLYRLIESRKLAAKTFQRKISREEYGEEWIIEGIYHALYAIKLFCVGHAVDPTNFDAAKQFVDDAIDAISECFDAKEISAYRFFRLTATTTAIEQNISRRLHAGLGKAKLSNQMELF
;
A
#
# COMPACT_ATOMS: atom_id res chain seq x y z
N MET A 1 -7.59 -12.47 -5.77
CA MET A 1 -6.95 -12.91 -4.51
C MET A 1 -5.45 -13.04 -4.63
N GLY A 2 -4.92 -13.84 -5.57
CA GLY A 2 -3.47 -14.05 -5.65
C GLY A 2 -2.62 -12.79 -5.86
N GLN A 3 -3.15 -11.76 -6.53
CA GLN A 3 -2.45 -10.47 -6.67
C GLN A 3 -2.32 -9.72 -5.33
N ILE A 4 -3.34 -9.81 -4.46
CA ILE A 4 -3.33 -9.23 -3.11
C ILE A 4 -2.26 -9.93 -2.27
N ILE A 5 -2.24 -11.26 -2.30
CA ILE A 5 -1.23 -12.08 -1.60
C ILE A 5 0.17 -11.75 -2.12
N LEU A 6 0.35 -11.66 -3.43
CA LEU A 6 1.65 -11.35 -4.03
C LEU A 6 2.16 -9.96 -3.61
N ALA A 7 1.28 -8.97 -3.52
CA ALA A 7 1.63 -7.62 -3.09
C ALA A 7 1.87 -7.51 -1.58
N TYR A 8 0.96 -8.07 -0.77
CA TYR A 8 0.90 -7.85 0.67
C TYR A 8 1.72 -8.88 1.45
N LEU A 9 1.65 -10.16 1.12
CA LEU A 9 2.36 -11.20 1.86
C LEU A 9 3.75 -11.48 1.28
N LEU A 10 3.89 -11.42 -0.04
CA LEU A 10 5.12 -11.79 -0.76
C LEU A 10 5.94 -10.60 -1.28
N ASP A 11 5.62 -9.37 -0.85
CA ASP A 11 6.41 -8.15 -1.07
C ASP A 11 6.71 -7.86 -2.55
N GLN A 12 5.77 -8.23 -3.43
CA GLN A 12 5.92 -8.11 -4.88
C GLN A 12 4.79 -7.28 -5.51
N PRO A 13 4.57 -6.02 -5.07
CA PRO A 13 3.48 -5.17 -5.57
C PRO A 13 3.59 -4.87 -7.07
N GLY A 14 4.81 -4.72 -7.60
CA GLY A 14 5.04 -4.50 -9.04
C GLY A 14 4.63 -5.69 -9.91
N LYS A 15 4.83 -6.93 -9.42
CA LYS A 15 4.43 -8.14 -10.15
C LYS A 15 2.95 -8.44 -9.99
N ALA A 16 2.32 -8.06 -8.87
CA ALA A 16 0.90 -8.28 -8.62
C ALA A 16 0.00 -7.78 -9.75
N LYS A 17 0.34 -6.66 -10.40
CA LYS A 17 -0.46 -6.08 -11.46
C LYS A 17 -0.38 -6.82 -12.80
N THR A 18 0.74 -7.47 -13.10
CA THR A 18 1.06 -8.03 -14.42
C THR A 18 1.15 -9.55 -14.44
N SER A 19 1.06 -10.20 -13.29
CA SER A 19 1.33 -11.63 -13.17
C SER A 19 0.12 -12.49 -13.57
N ASN A 20 0.08 -12.90 -14.83
CA ASN A 20 -0.63 -14.12 -15.26
C ASN A 20 0.03 -15.39 -14.68
N THR A 21 1.26 -15.27 -14.16
CA THR A 21 2.05 -16.36 -13.56
C THR A 21 1.63 -16.78 -12.16
N ILE A 22 0.69 -16.05 -11.52
CA ILE A 22 0.08 -16.45 -10.23
C ILE A 22 -0.55 -17.86 -10.31
N PHE A 23 -1.10 -18.23 -11.47
CA PHE A 23 -1.71 -19.54 -11.70
C PHE A 23 -0.74 -20.56 -12.33
N GLY A 24 0.53 -20.20 -12.50
CA GLY A 24 1.62 -21.09 -12.90
C GLY A 24 2.57 -21.31 -11.73
N ASP A 25 3.83 -20.94 -11.91
CA ASP A 25 4.93 -21.22 -10.96
C ASP A 25 4.74 -20.68 -9.53
N LEU A 26 3.84 -19.71 -9.34
CA LEU A 26 3.56 -19.10 -8.03
C LEU A 26 2.35 -19.71 -7.33
N TYR A 27 1.60 -20.63 -7.95
CA TYR A 27 0.34 -21.13 -7.42
C TYR A 27 0.52 -21.73 -6.03
N ASP A 28 1.45 -22.67 -5.88
CA ASP A 28 1.69 -23.34 -4.59
C ASP A 28 2.16 -22.38 -3.51
N LYS A 29 2.89 -21.32 -3.87
CA LYS A 29 3.32 -20.29 -2.89
C LYS A 29 2.19 -19.36 -2.48
N VAL A 30 1.27 -19.05 -3.40
CA VAL A 30 0.19 -18.09 -3.19
C VAL A 30 -1.02 -18.75 -2.51
N PHE A 31 -1.23 -20.04 -2.73
CA PHE A 31 -2.40 -20.78 -2.26
C PHE A 31 -2.05 -21.96 -1.35
N ASP A 32 -0.89 -21.95 -0.69
CA ASP A 32 -0.52 -22.96 0.31
C ASP A 32 -1.50 -22.91 1.50
N GLN A 33 -2.33 -23.94 1.64
CA GLN A 33 -3.31 -24.05 2.71
C GLN A 33 -2.69 -24.11 4.10
N LYS A 34 -1.39 -24.42 4.22
CA LYS A 34 -0.68 -24.35 5.50
C LYS A 34 -0.49 -22.92 6.01
N PHE A 35 -0.48 -21.94 5.10
CA PHE A 35 -0.22 -20.53 5.41
C PHE A 35 -1.43 -19.64 5.14
N ILE A 36 -2.33 -20.04 4.23
CA ILE A 36 -3.51 -19.26 3.84
C ILE A 36 -4.75 -19.80 4.53
N SER A 37 -5.07 -19.24 5.71
CA SER A 37 -6.33 -19.49 6.40
C SER A 37 -7.48 -18.67 5.79
N SER A 38 -8.72 -19.09 6.05
CA SER A 38 -9.92 -18.33 5.67
C SER A 38 -9.92 -16.92 6.26
N ASP A 39 -9.49 -16.79 7.52
CA ASP A 39 -9.45 -15.51 8.23
C ASP A 39 -8.45 -14.55 7.60
N LEU A 40 -7.29 -15.07 7.18
CA LEU A 40 -6.30 -14.29 6.45
C LEU A 40 -6.85 -13.79 5.12
N VAL A 41 -7.58 -14.64 4.38
CA VAL A 41 -8.23 -14.25 3.11
C VAL A 41 -9.27 -13.15 3.34
N ILE A 42 -10.09 -13.28 4.38
CA ILE A 42 -11.11 -12.28 4.74
C ILE A 42 -10.45 -10.94 5.08
N MET A 43 -9.40 -10.96 5.90
CA MET A 43 -8.64 -9.77 6.28
C MET A 43 -8.02 -9.07 5.07
N LEU A 44 -7.30 -9.82 4.22
CA LEU A 44 -6.67 -9.29 3.01
C LEU A 44 -7.69 -8.68 2.06
N HIS A 45 -8.84 -9.36 1.89
CA HIS A 45 -9.93 -8.82 1.09
C HIS A 45 -10.52 -7.54 1.71
N GLY A 46 -10.66 -7.49 3.02
CA GLY A 46 -11.09 -6.30 3.76
C GLY A 46 -10.18 -5.11 3.49
N LEU A 47 -8.87 -5.26 3.64
CA LEU A 47 -7.90 -4.20 3.33
C LEU A 47 -7.96 -3.77 1.87
N TYR A 48 -8.02 -4.73 0.94
CA TYR A 48 -8.16 -4.44 -0.49
C TYR A 48 -9.42 -3.61 -0.78
N ARG A 49 -10.55 -3.89 -0.11
CA ARG A 49 -11.80 -3.14 -0.29
C ARG A 49 -11.68 -1.68 0.14
N LEU A 50 -10.90 -1.40 1.18
CA LEU A 50 -10.63 -0.02 1.60
C LEU A 50 -9.90 0.73 0.48
N ILE A 51 -8.84 0.16 -0.10
CA ILE A 51 -8.10 0.81 -1.19
C ILE A 51 -8.91 0.86 -2.50
N GLU A 52 -9.70 -0.18 -2.79
CA GLU A 52 -10.58 -0.19 -3.97
C GLU A 52 -11.66 0.91 -3.88
N SER A 53 -12.17 1.23 -2.69
CA SER A 53 -13.10 2.37 -2.53
C SER A 53 -12.45 3.70 -2.89
N ARG A 54 -11.18 3.93 -2.51
CA ARG A 54 -10.42 5.13 -2.89
C ARG A 54 -10.18 5.18 -4.41
N LYS A 55 -9.89 4.04 -5.02
CA LYS A 55 -9.80 3.90 -6.48
C LYS A 55 -11.11 4.20 -7.21
N LEU A 56 -12.25 3.78 -6.66
CA LEU A 56 -13.55 4.10 -7.23
C LEU A 56 -13.86 5.60 -7.12
N ALA A 57 -13.49 6.24 -6.01
CA ALA A 57 -13.60 7.68 -5.83
C ALA A 57 -12.74 8.43 -6.87
N ALA A 58 -11.48 8.03 -7.04
CA ALA A 58 -10.57 8.60 -8.04
C ALA A 58 -11.13 8.47 -9.48
N LYS A 59 -11.64 7.30 -9.86
CA LYS A 59 -12.29 7.09 -11.17
C LYS A 59 -13.54 7.94 -11.36
N THR A 60 -14.32 8.12 -10.30
CA THR A 60 -15.52 8.96 -10.34
C THR A 60 -15.15 10.42 -10.54
N PHE A 61 -14.11 10.87 -9.84
CA PHE A 61 -13.58 12.22 -9.97
C PHE A 61 -13.01 12.50 -11.37
N GLN A 62 -12.24 11.56 -11.94
CA GLN A 62 -11.72 11.67 -13.32
C GLN A 62 -12.80 11.84 -14.40
N ARG A 63 -14.04 11.41 -14.13
CA ARG A 63 -15.17 11.57 -15.06
C ARG A 63 -15.83 12.94 -14.95
N LYS A 64 -15.55 13.71 -13.90
CA LYS A 64 -16.07 15.07 -13.75
C LYS A 64 -15.38 15.98 -14.77
N ILE A 65 -16.13 16.95 -15.29
CA ILE A 65 -15.65 17.93 -16.27
C ILE A 65 -14.73 18.98 -15.60
N SER A 66 -14.69 19.04 -14.26
CA SER A 66 -13.87 19.99 -13.51
C SER A 66 -12.37 19.70 -13.65
N ARG A 67 -11.57 20.76 -13.71
CA ARG A 67 -10.09 20.71 -13.80
C ARG A 67 -9.38 20.58 -12.43
N GLU A 68 -10.12 20.39 -11.35
CA GLU A 68 -9.52 20.14 -10.04
C GLU A 68 -8.78 18.79 -10.08
N GLU A 69 -7.68 18.65 -9.35
CA GLU A 69 -6.94 17.39 -9.19
C GLU A 69 -7.44 16.70 -7.90
N TYR A 70 -7.68 15.38 -7.94
CA TYR A 70 -8.08 14.58 -6.79
C TYR A 70 -6.89 14.26 -5.87
N GLY A 71 -5.68 14.21 -6.44
CA GLY A 71 -4.43 13.94 -5.73
C GLY A 71 -4.12 12.44 -5.56
N GLU A 72 -5.12 11.57 -5.69
CA GLU A 72 -4.95 10.11 -5.55
C GLU A 72 -5.21 9.34 -6.85
N GLU A 73 -5.25 9.99 -8.02
CA GLU A 73 -5.53 9.32 -9.31
C GLU A 73 -4.57 8.16 -9.60
N TRP A 74 -3.35 8.24 -9.06
CA TRP A 74 -2.33 7.21 -9.17
C TRP A 74 -2.80 5.85 -8.63
N ILE A 75 -3.74 5.81 -7.70
CA ILE A 75 -4.23 4.59 -7.05
C ILE A 75 -4.85 3.59 -8.03
N ILE A 76 -5.36 4.09 -9.16
CA ILE A 76 -5.90 3.27 -10.26
C ILE A 76 -4.82 2.29 -10.74
N GLU A 77 -3.59 2.78 -10.81
CA GLU A 77 -2.42 2.05 -11.28
C GLU A 77 -1.61 1.46 -10.12
N GLY A 78 -1.71 2.04 -8.91
CA GLY A 78 -0.87 1.77 -7.74
C GLY A 78 -1.51 0.98 -6.60
N ILE A 79 -2.74 0.47 -6.74
CA ILE A 79 -3.47 -0.23 -5.67
C ILE A 79 -2.67 -1.31 -4.93
N TYR A 80 -1.85 -2.10 -5.64
CA TYR A 80 -1.02 -3.14 -5.02
C TYR A 80 0.18 -2.57 -4.24
N HIS A 81 0.72 -1.42 -4.66
CA HIS A 81 1.75 -0.72 -3.90
C HIS A 81 1.16 -0.12 -2.62
N ALA A 82 -0.09 0.37 -2.65
CA ALA A 82 -0.78 0.84 -1.45
C ALA A 82 -0.98 -0.29 -0.42
N LEU A 83 -1.38 -1.48 -0.87
CA LEU A 83 -1.44 -2.66 0.00
C LEU A 83 -0.08 -2.98 0.64
N TYR A 84 0.98 -3.03 -0.17
CA TYR A 84 2.32 -3.27 0.33
C TYR A 84 2.78 -2.20 1.34
N ALA A 85 2.50 -0.92 1.06
CA ALA A 85 2.80 0.19 1.95
C ALA A 85 2.12 0.08 3.32
N ILE A 86 0.85 -0.38 3.38
CA ILE A 86 0.17 -0.67 4.65
C ILE A 86 0.96 -1.69 5.49
N LYS A 87 1.41 -2.79 4.86
CA LYS A 87 2.25 -3.78 5.56
C LYS A 87 3.54 -3.14 6.08
N LEU A 88 4.19 -2.29 5.29
CA LEU A 88 5.43 -1.62 5.72
C LEU A 88 5.21 -0.74 6.96
N PHE A 89 4.09 -0.03 7.04
CA PHE A 89 3.73 0.71 8.25
C PHE A 89 3.45 -0.23 9.44
N CYS A 90 2.72 -1.33 9.24
CA CYS A 90 2.50 -2.32 10.31
C CYS A 90 3.85 -2.84 10.87
N VAL A 91 4.76 -3.25 9.99
CA VAL A 91 6.10 -3.72 10.36
C VAL A 91 6.89 -2.63 11.07
N GLY A 92 6.87 -1.41 10.55
CA GLY A 92 7.55 -0.25 11.13
C GLY A 92 7.08 0.12 12.53
N HIS A 93 5.80 -0.14 12.83
CA HIS A 93 5.19 0.08 14.14
C HIS A 93 5.19 -1.16 15.04
N ALA A 94 5.86 -2.26 14.64
CA ALA A 94 5.88 -3.53 15.35
C ALA A 94 4.46 -4.11 15.62
N VAL A 95 3.55 -3.88 14.69
CA VAL A 95 2.17 -4.39 14.69
C VAL A 95 2.07 -5.58 13.75
N ASP A 96 1.30 -6.60 14.14
CA ASP A 96 1.02 -7.75 13.27
C ASP A 96 0.30 -7.31 11.99
N PRO A 97 0.91 -7.45 10.80
CA PRO A 97 0.29 -7.06 9.53
C PRO A 97 -0.91 -7.95 9.16
N THR A 98 -1.14 -9.05 9.88
CA THR A 98 -2.31 -9.92 9.69
C THR A 98 -3.51 -9.55 10.57
N ASN A 99 -3.34 -8.58 11.47
CA ASN A 99 -4.44 -8.00 12.24
C ASN A 99 -5.15 -6.90 11.43
N PHE A 100 -6.38 -7.17 11.01
CA PHE A 100 -7.18 -6.22 10.21
C PHE A 100 -7.35 -4.86 10.89
N ASP A 101 -7.71 -4.85 12.17
CA ASP A 101 -8.08 -3.64 12.90
C ASP A 101 -6.90 -2.71 13.12
N ALA A 102 -5.71 -3.29 13.24
CA ALA A 102 -4.47 -2.55 13.34
C ALA A 102 -3.97 -2.10 11.96
N ALA A 103 -3.98 -2.99 10.96
CA ALA A 103 -3.52 -2.67 9.61
C ALA A 103 -4.37 -1.58 8.93
N LYS A 104 -5.69 -1.57 9.13
CA LYS A 104 -6.58 -0.56 8.52
C LYS A 104 -6.28 0.87 8.97
N GLN A 105 -5.63 1.06 10.13
CA GLN A 105 -5.26 2.39 10.62
C GLN A 105 -4.23 3.08 9.72
N PHE A 106 -3.41 2.30 9.01
CA PHE A 106 -2.31 2.82 8.18
C PHE A 106 -2.71 3.06 6.72
N VAL A 107 -4.01 3.00 6.38
CA VAL A 107 -4.48 3.21 5.01
C VAL A 107 -4.15 4.62 4.51
N ASP A 108 -4.45 5.64 5.31
CA ASP A 108 -4.19 7.03 4.91
C ASP A 108 -2.68 7.33 4.90
N ASP A 109 -1.92 6.85 5.89
CA ASP A 109 -0.45 6.98 5.91
C ASP A 109 0.22 6.35 4.68
N ALA A 110 -0.27 5.20 4.24
CA ALA A 110 0.20 4.51 3.04
C ALA A 110 -0.11 5.30 1.77
N ILE A 111 -1.31 5.88 1.66
CA ILE A 111 -1.71 6.72 0.53
C ILE A 111 -0.82 7.96 0.47
N ASP A 112 -0.68 8.68 1.58
CA ASP A 112 0.12 9.89 1.65
C ASP A 112 1.60 9.62 1.32
N ALA A 113 2.16 8.53 1.83
CA ALA A 113 3.54 8.16 1.55
C ALA A 113 3.78 7.86 0.06
N ILE A 114 2.80 7.31 -0.65
CA ILE A 114 2.92 7.05 -2.09
C ILE A 114 2.67 8.33 -2.89
N SER A 115 1.70 9.16 -2.49
CA SER A 115 1.44 10.45 -3.13
C SER A 115 2.67 11.34 -3.15
N GLU A 116 3.48 11.36 -2.08
CA GLU A 116 4.75 12.09 -2.03
C GLU A 116 5.83 11.56 -2.99
N CYS A 117 5.73 10.30 -3.41
CA CYS A 117 6.67 9.69 -4.35
C CYS A 117 6.25 9.88 -5.81
N PHE A 118 5.04 10.35 -6.08
CA PHE A 118 4.46 10.40 -7.42
C PHE A 118 4.18 11.84 -7.85
N ASP A 119 4.75 12.24 -8.99
CA ASP A 119 4.42 13.50 -9.66
C ASP A 119 3.85 13.23 -11.06
N ALA A 120 2.58 13.59 -11.25
CA ALA A 120 1.86 13.40 -12.50
C ALA A 120 2.40 14.26 -13.66
N LYS A 121 3.16 15.33 -13.37
CA LYS A 121 3.80 16.18 -14.38
C LYS A 121 5.05 15.54 -14.98
N GLU A 122 5.75 14.74 -14.18
CA GLU A 122 7.01 14.09 -14.57
C GLU A 122 6.78 12.72 -15.24
N ILE A 123 5.81 11.95 -14.74
CA ILE A 123 5.60 10.58 -15.19
C ILE A 123 4.15 10.14 -15.03
N SER A 124 3.65 9.35 -15.99
CA SER A 124 2.33 8.74 -15.85
C SER A 124 2.33 7.67 -14.75
N ALA A 125 1.25 7.58 -13.98
CA ALA A 125 1.10 6.57 -12.93
C ALA A 125 1.33 5.14 -13.45
N TYR A 126 0.85 4.85 -14.66
CA TYR A 126 1.07 3.57 -15.34
C TYR A 126 2.57 3.24 -15.48
N ARG A 127 3.37 4.21 -15.92
CA ARG A 127 4.82 4.03 -16.11
C ARG A 127 5.53 3.98 -14.76
N PHE A 128 5.18 4.87 -13.84
CA PHE A 128 5.74 4.94 -12.49
C PHE A 128 5.68 3.59 -11.77
N PHE A 129 4.49 2.99 -11.62
CA PHE A 129 4.33 1.72 -10.89
C PHE A 129 4.89 0.47 -11.60
N ARG A 130 5.54 0.63 -12.77
CA ARG A 130 6.25 -0.44 -13.48
C ARG A 130 7.77 -0.32 -13.39
N LEU A 131 8.29 0.80 -12.87
CA LEU A 131 9.72 0.95 -12.66
C LEU A 131 10.17 0.09 -11.48
N THR A 132 11.33 -0.57 -11.61
CA THR A 132 11.96 -1.30 -10.51
C THR A 132 12.27 -0.39 -9.32
N ALA A 133 12.58 0.88 -9.58
CA ALA A 133 12.92 1.86 -8.55
C ALA A 133 11.72 2.32 -7.69
N THR A 134 10.49 2.09 -8.12
CA THR A 134 9.29 2.62 -7.43
C THR A 134 9.09 2.01 -6.07
N THR A 135 9.24 0.69 -5.94
CA THR A 135 9.15 0.01 -4.64
C THR A 135 10.18 0.57 -3.67
N THR A 136 11.43 0.72 -4.11
CA THR A 136 12.52 1.28 -3.31
C THR A 136 12.25 2.72 -2.87
N ALA A 137 11.71 3.57 -3.77
CA ALA A 137 11.36 4.94 -3.44
C ALA A 137 10.28 5.01 -2.34
N ILE A 138 9.26 4.17 -2.44
CA ILE A 138 8.17 4.07 -1.45
C ILE A 138 8.72 3.58 -0.09
N GLU A 139 9.52 2.51 -0.09
CA GLU A 139 10.15 1.97 1.13
C GLU A 139 11.02 3.01 1.84
N GLN A 140 11.82 3.77 1.07
CA GLN A 140 12.66 4.84 1.60
C GLN A 140 11.81 5.99 2.19
N ASN A 141 10.70 6.35 1.54
CA ASN A 141 9.82 7.39 2.06
C ASN A 141 9.14 6.96 3.36
N ILE A 142 8.60 5.73 3.41
CA ILE A 142 7.98 5.18 4.61
C ILE A 142 9.00 5.10 5.76
N SER A 143 10.21 4.61 5.48
CA SER A 143 11.28 4.56 6.47
C SER A 143 11.59 5.96 7.05
N ARG A 144 11.69 6.99 6.19
CA ARG A 144 11.87 8.38 6.64
C ARG A 144 10.71 8.87 7.50
N ARG A 145 9.46 8.58 7.14
CA ARG A 145 8.26 8.95 7.90
C ARG A 145 8.25 8.31 9.29
N LEU A 146 8.55 7.01 9.37
CA LEU A 146 8.63 6.27 10.64
C LEU A 146 9.71 6.87 11.58
N HIS A 147 10.90 7.19 11.04
CA HIS A 147 11.94 7.84 11.82
C HIS A 147 11.57 9.26 12.28
N ALA A 148 10.92 10.05 11.43
CA ALA A 148 10.45 11.39 11.79
C ALA A 148 9.37 11.36 12.87
N GLY A 149 8.46 10.38 12.83
CA GLY A 149 7.43 10.15 13.86
C GLY A 149 8.04 9.77 15.21
N LEU A 150 9.04 8.88 15.22
CA LEU A 150 9.79 8.52 16.43
C LEU A 150 10.55 9.71 17.05
N GLY A 151 11.06 10.61 16.23
CA GLY A 151 11.68 11.85 16.68
C GLY A 151 10.70 12.78 17.40
N LYS A 152 9.48 12.94 16.86
CA LYS A 152 8.41 13.74 17.47
C LYS A 152 7.88 13.13 18.78
N ALA A 153 7.73 11.81 18.85
CA ALA A 153 7.29 11.12 20.08
C ALA A 153 8.29 11.26 21.23
N LYS A 154 9.61 11.22 20.95
CA LYS A 154 10.65 11.48 21.96
C LYS A 154 10.61 12.91 22.50
N LEU A 155 10.34 13.90 21.66
CA LEU A 155 10.24 15.30 22.06
C LEU A 155 8.98 15.57 22.91
N SER A 156 7.84 14.97 22.54
CA SER A 156 6.59 15.07 23.32
C SER A 156 6.74 14.49 24.73
N ASN A 157 7.33 13.30 24.86
CA ASN A 157 7.55 12.67 26.17
C ASN A 157 8.56 13.44 27.04
N GLN A 158 9.43 14.26 26.46
CA GLN A 158 10.32 15.13 27.23
C GLN A 158 9.64 16.42 27.68
N MET A 159 8.58 16.88 27.00
CA MET A 159 7.83 18.08 27.37
C MET A 159 6.74 17.83 28.43
N GLU A 160 6.30 16.58 28.62
CA GLU A 160 5.37 16.21 29.71
C GLU A 160 6.07 15.95 31.06
N LEU A 161 7.40 16.05 31.10
CA LEU A 161 8.22 15.85 32.31
C LEU A 161 8.73 17.17 32.94
N PHE A 162 8.21 18.31 32.49
CA PHE A 162 8.48 19.64 33.05
C PHE A 162 7.17 20.37 33.38
#